data_AF-A0A0K3BRG4-F1
#
_entry.id   AF-A0A0K3BRG4-F1
#
_cell.length_a   1.000
_cell.length_b   1.000
_cell.length_c   1.000
_cell.angle_alpha   90.00
_cell.angle_beta   90.00
_cell.angle_gamma   90.00
#
_symmetry.space_group_name_H-M   'P 1'
#
loop_
_entity.id
_entity.type
_entity.pdbx_description
1 polymer ?
#
loop_
_entity_poly.entity_id
_entity_poly.type
_entity_poly.pdbx_seq_one_letter_code
_entity_poly.pdbx_strand_id
1 'polypeptide(L)' 'MNVVCGWSGIGYSDNTYAWRYSTGNTGGPVRSIWNKRGSWVVVYSGTGYTGDRYTVNAGASVPVLPFPAHSIATSG' A
#
# COMPACT_ATOMS: atom_id res chain seq x y z
N MET A 1 5.20 -15.13 -0.78
CA MET A 1 4.29 -14.58 0.26
C MET A 1 3.19 -13.81 -0.44
N ASN A 2 1.91 -14.03 -0.13
CA ASN A 2 0.81 -13.28 -0.77
C ASN A 2 0.33 -12.16 0.18
N VAL A 3 1.15 -11.11 0.33
CA VAL A 3 0.88 -10.01 1.27
C VAL A 3 1.44 -8.69 0.74
N VAL A 4 0.79 -7.59 1.11
CA VAL A 4 1.32 -6.23 0.96
C VAL A 4 1.75 -5.75 2.34
N CYS A 5 2.99 -5.30 2.47
CA CYS A 5 3.48 -4.66 3.69
C CYS A 5 3.53 -3.15 3.46
N GLY A 6 2.95 -2.37 4.36
CA GLY A 6 3.01 -0.90 4.33
C GLY A 6 3.54 -0.35 5.65
N TRP A 7 4.12 0.84 5.58
CA TRP A 7 4.71 1.53 6.71
C TRP A 7 4.20 2.96 6.81
N SER A 8 4.00 3.46 8.02
CA SER A 8 3.60 4.86 8.22
C SER A 8 4.71 5.86 7.90
N GLY A 9 5.96 5.42 7.95
CA GLY A 9 7.14 6.19 7.57
C GLY A 9 7.63 5.90 6.16
N ILE A 10 8.56 6.76 5.69
CA ILE A 10 9.32 6.52 4.46
C ILE A 10 10.46 5.54 4.73
N GLY A 11 10.95 4.87 3.68
CA GLY A 11 12.08 3.94 3.81
C GLY A 11 11.81 2.75 4.74
N TYR A 12 10.54 2.32 4.85
CA TYR A 12 10.11 1.19 5.68
C TYR A 12 10.29 1.41 7.20
N SER A 13 10.17 2.67 7.66
CA SER A 13 10.26 3.04 9.08
C SER A 13 8.89 3.09 9.78
N ASP A 14 8.92 3.29 11.09
CA ASP A 14 7.75 3.48 11.97
C ASP A 14 6.83 2.24 12.01
N ASN A 15 5.51 2.46 12.15
CA ASN A 15 4.54 1.39 12.29
C ASN A 15 4.39 0.60 11.00
N THR A 16 4.36 -0.73 11.11
CA THR A 16 4.21 -1.66 9.99
C THR A 16 2.82 -2.28 9.99
N TYR A 17 2.25 -2.43 8.80
CA TYR A 17 0.95 -3.03 8.55
C TYR A 17 1.06 -4.06 7.44
N ALA A 18 0.24 -5.12 7.50
CA ALA A 18 0.26 -6.18 6.51
C ALA A 18 -1.15 -6.55 6.09
N TRP A 19 -1.40 -6.58 4.77
CA TRP A 19 -2.71 -6.88 4.20
C TRP A 19 -2.62 -8.01 3.18
N ARG A 20 -3.49 -9.01 3.33
CA ARG A 20 -3.65 -10.12 2.37
C ARG A 20 -4.71 -9.83 1.29
N TYR A 21 -5.67 -8.97 1.63
CA TYR A 21 -6.80 -8.58 0.79
C TYR A 21 -6.86 -7.06 0.72
N SER A 22 -7.70 -6.53 -0.19
CA SER A 22 -8.00 -5.10 -0.24
C SER A 22 -8.46 -4.57 1.11
N THR A 23 -8.02 -3.35 1.44
CA THR A 23 -8.52 -2.61 2.60
C THR A 23 -9.01 -1.23 2.16
N GLY A 24 -10.24 -0.89 2.53
CA GLY A 24 -10.80 0.44 2.33
C GLY A 24 -10.29 1.48 3.33
N ASN A 25 -9.58 1.06 4.37
CA ASN A 25 -8.98 1.95 5.37
C ASN A 25 -7.74 1.28 5.98
N THR A 26 -6.57 1.90 5.82
CA THR A 26 -5.30 1.42 6.40
C THR A 26 -5.17 1.72 7.91
N GLY A 27 -6.08 2.51 8.49
CA GLY A 27 -6.05 2.96 9.89
C GLY A 27 -5.13 4.16 10.14
N GLY A 28 -4.27 4.48 9.18
CA GLY A 28 -3.35 5.62 9.20
C GLY A 28 -2.62 5.76 7.86
N PRO A 29 -1.96 6.90 7.61
CA PRO A 29 -1.28 7.14 6.34
C PRO A 29 -0.13 6.15 6.14
N VAL A 30 -0.08 5.50 4.99
CA VAL A 30 1.03 4.67 4.54
C VAL A 30 1.93 5.49 3.62
N ARG A 31 3.23 5.55 3.91
CA ARG A 31 4.21 6.36 3.16
C ARG A 31 5.24 5.54 2.40
N SER A 32 5.43 4.27 2.75
CA SER A 32 6.26 3.33 1.99
C SER A 32 5.64 1.94 2.00
N ILE A 33 5.93 1.14 0.97
CA ILE A 33 5.21 -0.11 0.72
C ILE A 33 6.08 -1.15 0.02
N TRP A 34 5.84 -2.42 0.30
CA TRP A 34 6.40 -3.55 -0.42
C TRP A 34 5.28 -4.52 -0.80
N ASN A 35 5.03 -4.62 -2.09
CA ASN A 35 4.10 -5.60 -2.64
C ASN A 35 4.82 -6.94 -2.82
N LYS A 36 4.64 -7.88 -1.90
CA LYS A 36 5.22 -9.24 -2.02
C LYS A 36 4.36 -10.17 -2.87
N ARG A 37 3.19 -9.71 -3.33
CA ARG A 37 2.24 -10.52 -4.12
C ARG A 37 2.80 -10.75 -5.52
N GLY A 38 2.34 -11.84 -6.14
CA GLY A 38 2.59 -12.14 -7.56
C GLY A 38 1.75 -11.31 -8.54
N SER A 39 0.92 -10.40 -8.03
CA SER A 39 0.06 -9.52 -8.81
C SER A 39 0.17 -8.08 -8.29
N TRP A 40 -0.24 -7.11 -9.11
CA TRP A 40 -0.14 -5.69 -8.77
C TRP A 40 -1.17 -5.29 -7.71
N VAL A 41 -0.93 -4.14 -7.08
CA VAL A 41 -1.91 -3.49 -6.19
C VAL A 41 -2.01 -2.02 -6.53
N VAL A 42 -3.13 -1.39 -6.20
CA VAL A 42 -3.31 0.05 -6.33
C VAL A 42 -3.50 0.65 -4.95
N VAL A 43 -2.75 1.70 -4.66
CA VAL A 43 -2.89 2.49 -3.44
C VAL A 43 -3.58 3.81 -3.77
N TYR A 44 -4.36 4.32 -2.82
CA TYR A 44 -5.18 5.51 -2.99
C TYR A 44 -4.91 6.52 -1.89
N SER A 45 -4.91 7.81 -2.24
CA SER A 45 -4.72 8.90 -1.25
C SER A 45 -5.93 9.09 -0.33
N GLY A 46 -7.12 8.64 -0.74
CA GLY A 46 -8.32 8.62 0.08
C GLY A 46 -8.67 7.25 0.67
N THR A 47 -9.58 7.24 1.63
CA THR A 47 -10.24 6.01 2.09
C THR A 47 -11.29 5.56 1.07
N GLY A 48 -11.70 4.29 1.14
CA GLY A 48 -12.73 3.74 0.25
C GLY A 48 -12.34 3.74 -1.23
N TYR A 49 -11.05 3.66 -1.54
CA TYR A 49 -10.52 3.64 -2.92
C TYR A 49 -10.78 4.93 -3.72
N THR A 50 -10.68 6.08 -3.06
CA THR A 50 -10.93 7.40 -3.64
C THR A 50 -9.65 8.25 -3.75
N GLY A 51 -9.70 9.33 -4.53
CA GLY A 51 -8.59 10.26 -4.69
C GLY A 51 -7.55 9.81 -5.72
N ASP A 52 -6.32 10.30 -5.55
CA ASP A 52 -5.19 9.96 -6.41
C ASP A 52 -4.80 8.50 -6.24
N ARG A 53 -4.30 7.90 -7.31
CA ARG A 53 -3.97 6.47 -7.36
C ARG A 53 -2.55 6.22 -7.85
N TYR A 54 -1.93 5.20 -7.29
CA TYR A 54 -0.60 4.74 -7.69
C TYR A 54 -0.56 3.22 -7.74
N THR A 55 -0.05 2.67 -8.84
CA THR A 55 0.03 1.21 -9.03
C THR A 55 1.38 0.71 -8.56
N VAL A 56 1.38 -0.27 -7.67
CA VAL A 56 2.57 -0.97 -7.18
C VAL A 56 2.62 -2.34 -7.83
N ASN A 57 3.58 -2.52 -8.74
CA ASN A 57 3.76 -3.78 -9.47
C ASN A 57 4.05 -4.97 -8.54
N ALA A 58 3.85 -6.18 -9.05
CA ALA A 58 4.19 -7.41 -8.34
C ALA A 58 5.67 -7.42 -7.92
N GLY A 59 5.95 -7.83 -6.68
CA GLY A 59 7.30 -7.86 -6.11
C GLY A 59 7.93 -6.50 -5.80
N ALA A 60 7.33 -5.39 -6.21
CA ALA A 60 7.95 -4.07 -6.12
C ALA A 60 8.00 -3.53 -4.69
N SER A 61 9.15 -2.93 -4.35
CA SER A 61 9.38 -2.21 -3.10
C SER A 61 9.50 -0.71 -3.39
N VAL A 62 8.63 0.09 -2.78
CA VAL A 62 8.52 1.54 -3.00
C VAL A 62 8.85 2.25 -1.69
N PRO A 63 10.06 2.83 -1.56
CA PRO A 63 10.53 3.43 -0.32
C PRO A 63 9.85 4.77 -0.02
N VAL A 64 9.28 5.44 -1.02
CA VAL A 64 8.49 6.67 -0.85
C VAL A 64 7.33 6.63 -1.84
N LEU A 65 6.11 6.61 -1.32
CA LEU A 65 4.90 6.74 -2.13
C LEU A 65 4.75 8.19 -2.61
N PRO A 66 4.17 8.42 -3.80
CA PRO A 66 3.95 9.77 -4.32
C PRO A 66 2.99 10.60 -3.45
N PHE A 67 2.20 9.95 -2.61
CA PHE A 67 1.31 10.54 -1.62
C PHE A 67 1.10 9.55 -0.46
N PRO A 68 0.68 10.02 0.72
CA PRO A 68 0.24 9.12 1.80
C PRO A 68 -0.98 8.31 1.35
N ALA A 69 -0.89 6.99 1.41
CA ALA A 69 -1.99 6.10 1.04
C ALA A 69 -2.89 5.77 2.24
N HIS A 70 -4.20 5.72 2.00
CA HIS A 70 -5.24 5.49 3.01
C HIS A 70 -6.14 4.30 2.69
N SER A 71 -6.06 3.76 1.47
CA SER A 71 -6.69 2.48 1.10
C SER A 71 -5.87 1.77 0.02
N ILE A 72 -6.02 0.45 -0.06
CA ILE A 72 -5.24 -0.42 -0.94
C ILE A 72 -6.17 -1.45 -1.57
N ALA A 73 -6.23 -1.48 -2.90
CA ALA A 73 -6.95 -2.50 -3.66
C ALA A 73 -5.95 -3.52 -4.21
N THR A 74 -6.17 -4.79 -3.88
CA THR A 74 -5.39 -5.91 -4.42
C THR A 74 -6.02 -6.38 -5.73
N SER A 75 -5.24 -6.55 -6.81
CA SER A 75 -5.75 -7.29 -7.96
C SER A 75 -5.89 -8.76 -7.58
N GLY A 76 -6.97 -9.42 -8.03
CA GLY A 76 -7.22 -10.85 -7.81
C GLY A 76 -5.99 -11.70 -8.11
#